data_AF-K0KP59-F1
#
_entry.id   AF-K0KP59-F1
#
_cell.length_a   1.000
_cell.length_b   1.000
_cell.length_c   1.000
_cell.angle_alpha   90.00
_cell.angle_beta   90.00
_cell.angle_gamma   90.00
#
_symmetry.space_group_name_H-M   'P 1'
#
loop_
_entity.id
_entity.type
_entity.pdbx_description
1 polymer ?
#
loop_
_entity_poly.entity_id
_entity_poly.type
_entity_poly.pdbx_seq_one_letter_code
_entity_poly.pdbx_strand_id
1 'polypeptide(L)'
;MSTVIEELQQLYYALDNSSRRIVNIIFIDPENHPDTQERDEEYEKVAENYYQENNQDFYRVYPGESGVTPKHALDYVNYTKEVNYNDIYFATFYDKRLQGLEDSEEENLYDYGH
;
A
#
# COMPACT_ATOMS: atom_id res chain seq x y z
N MET A 1 -2.89 -12.34 4.72
CA MET A 1 -3.93 -11.46 5.26
C MET A 1 -3.32 -10.11 5.59
N SER A 2 -3.88 -9.03 5.03
CA SER A 2 -3.36 -7.67 5.19
C SER A 2 -3.93 -6.96 6.43
N THR A 3 -3.25 -5.91 6.90
CA THR A 3 -3.68 -5.09 8.05
C THR A 3 -4.19 -3.73 7.59
N VAL A 4 -5.34 -3.28 8.11
CA VAL A 4 -5.87 -1.94 7.82
C VAL A 4 -5.15 -0.90 8.68
N ILE A 5 -4.72 0.20 8.05
CA ILE A 5 -4.17 1.39 8.68
C ILE A 5 -5.27 2.44 8.75
N GLU A 6 -5.66 2.80 9.96
CA GLU A 6 -6.73 3.76 10.26
C GLU A 6 -6.16 5.14 10.65
N GLU A 7 -4.88 5.20 11.01
CA GLU A 7 -4.25 6.40 11.55
C GLU A 7 -2.81 6.60 11.06
N LEU A 8 -2.37 7.86 11.00
CA LEU A 8 -1.04 8.22 10.53
C LEU A 8 0.08 7.58 11.37
N GLN A 9 -0.13 7.40 12.68
CA GLN A 9 0.85 6.77 13.55
C GLN A 9 1.10 5.30 13.19
N GLN A 10 0.06 4.58 12.75
CA GLN A 10 0.17 3.18 12.34
C GLN A 10 0.96 3.05 11.03
N LEU A 11 0.75 3.98 10.09
CA LEU A 11 1.55 4.06 8.86
C LEU A 11 3.03 4.21 9.18
N TYR A 12 3.39 5.18 10.03
CA TYR A 12 4.79 5.40 10.39
C TYR A 12 5.38 4.22 11.14
N TYR A 13 4.60 3.58 12.02
CA TYR A 13 5.03 2.35 12.69
C TYR A 13 5.32 1.22 11.69
N ALA A 14 4.48 1.02 10.67
CA ALA A 14 4.70 0.02 9.63
C ALA A 14 6.00 0.29 8.85
N LEU A 15 6.24 1.56 8.49
CA LEU A 15 7.45 1.98 7.77
C LEU A 15 8.71 1.95 8.65
N ASP A 16 8.60 2.22 9.95
CA ASP A 16 9.73 2.16 10.90
C ASP A 16 10.16 0.73 11.20
N ASN A 17 9.22 -0.21 11.28
CA ASN A 17 9.47 -1.61 11.60
C ASN A 17 9.77 -2.48 10.37
N SER A 18 9.89 -1.88 9.18
CA SER A 18 10.20 -2.57 7.93
C SER A 18 11.66 -3.02 7.80
N SER A 19 12.44 -3.06 8.90
CA SER A 19 13.86 -3.38 8.81
C SER A 19 14.05 -4.79 8.25
N ARG A 20 14.59 -4.86 7.03
CA ARG A 20 14.77 -6.07 6.21
C ARG A 20 13.50 -6.71 5.68
N ARG A 21 12.31 -6.15 5.91
CA ARG A 21 11.02 -6.65 5.40
C ARG A 21 10.52 -5.73 4.29
N ILE A 22 9.86 -6.32 3.30
CA ILE A 22 9.13 -5.60 2.26
C ILE A 22 7.79 -5.18 2.87
N VAL A 23 7.45 -3.91 2.78
CA VAL A 23 6.15 -3.37 3.20
C VAL A 23 5.38 -2.98 1.95
N ASN A 24 4.28 -3.67 1.71
CA ASN A 24 3.35 -3.40 0.62
C ASN A 24 2.14 -2.66 1.18
N ILE A 25 1.78 -1.53 0.59
CA ILE A 25 0.63 -0.73 1.02
C ILE A 25 -0.22 -0.42 -0.20
N ILE A 26 -1.49 -0.81 -0.15
CA ILE A 26 -2.51 -0.35 -1.11
C ILE A 26 -3.36 0.74 -0.44
N PHE A 27 -3.58 1.83 -1.16
CA PHE A 27 -4.47 2.92 -0.78
C PHE A 27 -5.65 2.89 -1.75
N ILE A 28 -6.86 2.76 -1.22
CA ILE A 28 -8.07 2.67 -2.03
C ILE A 28 -9.01 3.79 -1.59
N ASP A 29 -9.34 4.71 -2.48
CA ASP A 29 -10.34 5.74 -2.20
C ASP A 29 -11.75 5.24 -2.56
N PRO A 30 -12.61 4.88 -1.58
CA PRO A 30 -13.93 4.33 -1.86
C PRO A 30 -14.89 5.36 -2.49
N GLU A 31 -14.60 6.66 -2.41
CA GLU A 31 -15.44 7.68 -3.05
C GLU A 31 -15.21 7.72 -4.57
N ASN A 32 -13.99 7.40 -5.01
CA ASN A 32 -13.59 7.36 -6.41
C ASN A 32 -13.60 5.93 -6.99
N HIS A 33 -13.47 4.91 -6.13
CA HIS A 33 -13.55 3.48 -6.46
C HIS A 33 -14.73 2.78 -5.77
N PRO A 34 -15.94 2.80 -6.36
CA PRO A 34 -17.13 2.18 -5.76
C PRO A 34 -17.03 0.64 -5.68
N ASP A 35 -16.21 0.00 -6.52
CA ASP A 35 -15.99 -1.46 -6.53
C ASP A 35 -14.81 -1.89 -5.64
N THR A 36 -14.67 -1.22 -4.49
CA THR A 36 -13.61 -1.40 -3.49
C THR A 36 -13.43 -2.87 -3.07
N GLN A 37 -14.52 -3.62 -3.00
CA GLN A 37 -14.56 -5.02 -2.57
C GLN A 37 -13.75 -5.95 -3.48
N GLU A 38 -13.84 -5.78 -4.81
CA GLU A 38 -13.11 -6.64 -5.76
C GLU A 38 -11.60 -6.48 -5.56
N ARG A 39 -11.15 -5.23 -5.40
CA ARG A 39 -9.74 -4.89 -5.20
C ARG A 39 -9.20 -5.35 -3.85
N ASP A 40 -10.02 -5.26 -2.80
CA ASP A 40 -9.70 -5.87 -1.51
C ASP A 40 -9.49 -7.39 -1.64
N GLU A 41 -10.38 -8.09 -2.34
CA GLU A 41 -10.27 -9.54 -2.53
C GLU A 41 -9.03 -9.92 -3.36
N GLU A 42 -8.69 -9.16 -4.40
CA GLU A 42 -7.46 -9.35 -5.16
C GLU A 42 -6.21 -9.13 -4.31
N TYR A 43 -6.18 -8.03 -3.56
CA TYR A 43 -5.05 -7.69 -2.71
C TYR A 43 -4.85 -8.71 -1.58
N GLU A 44 -5.93 -9.21 -0.98
CA GLU A 44 -5.85 -10.26 0.03
C GLU A 44 -5.33 -11.57 -0.54
N LYS A 45 -5.72 -11.96 -1.77
CA LYS A 45 -5.15 -13.14 -2.44
C LYS A 45 -3.65 -13.00 -2.66
N VAL A 46 -3.19 -11.82 -3.09
CA VAL A 46 -1.75 -11.52 -3.21
C VAL A 46 -1.09 -11.66 -1.84
N ALA A 47 -1.61 -10.97 -0.81
CA ALA A 47 -1.06 -11.03 0.54
C ALA A 47 -1.02 -12.46 1.10
N GLU A 48 -2.02 -13.30 0.83
CA GLU A 48 -2.05 -14.71 1.24
C GLU A 48 -1.00 -15.57 0.54
N ASN A 49 -0.82 -15.38 -0.78
CA ASN A 49 0.18 -16.11 -1.56
C ASN A 49 1.60 -15.82 -1.06
N TYR A 50 1.89 -14.55 -0.74
CA TYR A 50 3.22 -14.11 -0.31
C TYR A 50 3.46 -14.21 1.20
N TYR A 51 2.42 -14.38 2.03
CA TYR A 51 2.58 -14.55 3.48
C TYR A 51 3.46 -15.75 3.86
N GLN A 52 3.56 -16.76 3.00
CA GLN A 52 4.43 -17.92 3.23
C GLN A 52 5.92 -17.58 3.08
N GLU A 53 6.25 -16.54 2.34
CA GLU A 53 7.59 -16.01 2.18
C GLU A 53 7.82 -14.98 3.31
N ASN A 54 8.47 -15.39 4.41
CA ASN A 54 8.60 -14.71 5.71
C ASN A 54 9.22 -13.28 5.73
N ASN A 55 9.16 -12.51 4.64
CA ASN A 55 9.83 -11.23 4.50
C ASN A 55 8.94 -10.10 3.97
N GLN A 56 7.61 -10.26 3.99
CA GLN A 56 6.68 -9.25 3.51
C GLN A 56 5.57 -8.94 4.52
N ASP A 57 5.18 -7.68 4.62
CA ASP A 57 4.02 -7.19 5.35
C ASP A 57 3.08 -6.47 4.36
N PHE A 58 1.78 -6.68 4.51
CA PHE A 58 0.75 -6.14 3.61
C PHE A 58 -0.21 -5.26 4.39
N TYR A 59 -0.48 -4.06 3.88
CA TYR A 59 -1.35 -3.08 4.52
C TYR A 59 -2.34 -2.47 3.54
N ARG A 60 -3.50 -2.08 4.07
CA ARG A 60 -4.55 -1.35 3.36
C ARG A 60 -4.82 -0.02 4.04
N VAL A 61 -5.11 1.00 3.24
CA VAL A 61 -5.50 2.33 3.71
C VAL A 61 -6.72 2.79 2.92
N TYR A 62 -7.74 3.29 3.60
CA TYR A 62 -8.89 3.96 2.98
C TYR A 62 -8.80 5.46 3.30
N PRO A 63 -8.32 6.31 2.37
CA PRO A 63 -8.02 7.71 2.66
C PRO A 63 -9.22 8.53 3.11
N GLY A 64 -10.40 8.29 2.53
CA GLY A 64 -11.63 9.00 2.88
C GLY A 64 -12.06 8.81 4.35
N GLU A 65 -11.77 7.65 4.94
CA GLU A 65 -12.12 7.34 6.34
C GLU A 65 -11.00 7.73 7.33
N SER A 66 -9.75 7.41 6.98
CA SER A 66 -8.59 7.56 7.87
C SER A 66 -7.93 8.94 7.81
N GLY A 67 -8.15 9.68 6.72
CA GLY A 67 -7.34 10.85 6.37
C GLY A 67 -5.88 10.50 6.03
N VAL A 68 -5.49 9.23 6.02
CA VAL A 68 -4.15 8.77 5.66
C VAL A 68 -4.08 8.61 4.15
N THR A 69 -3.18 9.35 3.50
CA THR A 69 -3.03 9.35 2.05
C THR A 69 -1.69 8.75 1.63
N PRO A 70 -1.55 8.32 0.36
CA PRO A 70 -0.25 7.92 -0.20
C PRO A 70 0.86 8.95 0.03
N LYS A 71 0.51 10.24 -0.07
CA LYS A 71 1.44 11.34 0.15
C LYS A 71 2.11 11.28 1.51
N HIS A 72 1.39 10.89 2.57
CA HIS A 72 1.98 10.76 3.90
C HIS A 72 3.10 9.71 3.94
N ALA A 73 2.94 8.59 3.23
CA ALA A 73 3.96 7.54 3.14
C ALA A 73 5.16 8.02 2.32
N LEU A 74 4.92 8.70 1.20
CA LEU A 74 5.96 9.24 0.34
C LEU A 74 6.78 10.34 0.98
N ASP A 75 6.12 11.29 1.63
CA ASP A 75 6.77 12.36 2.39
C ASP A 75 7.64 11.77 3.51
N TYR A 76 7.15 10.73 4.20
CA TYR A 76 7.89 10.05 5.26
C TYR A 76 9.21 9.42 4.76
N VAL A 77 9.20 8.79 3.57
CA VAL A 77 10.42 8.23 2.96
C VAL A 77 11.21 9.25 2.12
N ASN A 78 10.85 10.54 2.20
CA ASN A 78 11.47 11.65 1.47
C ASN A 78 11.45 11.47 -0.06
N TYR A 79 10.37 10.90 -0.60
CA TYR A 79 10.15 10.84 -2.04
C TYR A 79 9.60 12.18 -2.55
N THR A 80 10.27 12.76 -3.55
CA THR A 80 10.07 14.17 -3.94
C THR A 80 9.39 14.37 -5.29
N LYS A 81 9.07 13.29 -6.02
CA LYS A 81 8.36 13.44 -7.30
C LYS A 81 6.87 13.62 -7.06
N GLU A 82 6.27 14.45 -7.89
CA GLU A 82 4.83 14.63 -7.94
C GLU A 82 4.17 13.37 -8.49
N VAL A 83 3.14 12.90 -7.80
CA VAL A 83 2.37 11.72 -8.16
C VAL A 83 0.91 12.09 -8.00
N ASN A 84 0.08 11.68 -8.95
CA ASN A 84 -1.35 11.93 -8.94
C ASN A 84 -2.04 10.73 -8.26
N TYR A 85 -2.99 11.01 -7.37
CA TYR A 85 -3.63 10.00 -6.53
C TYR A 85 -5.14 10.23 -6.53
N ASN A 86 -5.85 9.54 -7.41
CA ASN A 86 -7.27 9.78 -7.57
C ASN A 86 -8.13 8.56 -7.25
N ASP A 87 -7.61 7.34 -7.40
CA ASP A 87 -8.41 6.12 -7.29
C ASP A 87 -7.75 5.07 -6.39
N ILE A 88 -6.84 4.27 -6.95
CA ILE A 88 -6.12 3.23 -6.24
C ILE A 88 -4.63 3.39 -6.44
N TYR A 89 -3.89 3.29 -5.34
CA TYR A 89 -2.46 3.44 -5.38
C TYR A 89 -1.75 2.32 -4.65
N PHE A 90 -0.71 1.78 -5.26
CA PHE A 90 0.13 0.75 -4.67
C PHE A 90 1.56 1.25 -4.46
N ALA A 91 2.08 1.05 -3.26
CA ALA A 91 3.44 1.41 -2.90
C ALA A 91 4.15 0.27 -2.17
N THR A 92 5.36 -0.04 -2.62
CA THR A 92 6.23 -1.03 -2.00
C THR A 92 7.46 -0.35 -1.42
N PHE A 93 7.78 -0.69 -0.18
CA PHE A 93 8.89 -0.12 0.58
C PHE A 93 9.83 -1.22 1.08
N TYR A 94 11.13 -0.91 1.10
CA TYR A 94 12.15 -1.74 1.74
C TYR A 94 13.16 -0.84 2.44
N ASP A 95 13.41 -1.10 3.73
CA ASP A 95 14.38 -0.33 4.55
C ASP A 95 14.18 1.19 4.44
N LYS A 96 12.92 1.66 4.62
CA LYS A 96 12.51 3.08 4.52
C LYS A 96 12.78 3.75 3.16
N ARG A 97 12.84 2.96 2.09
CA ARG A 97 12.99 3.44 0.72
C ARG A 97 11.87 2.90 -0.13
N LEU A 98 11.36 3.76 -1.02
CA LEU A 98 10.43 3.33 -2.04
C LEU A 98 11.12 2.41 -3.06
N GLN A 99 10.54 1.24 -3.30
CA GLN A 99 11.00 0.26 -4.28
C GLN A 99 10.13 0.30 -5.54
N GLY A 100 8.81 0.29 -5.35
CA GLY A 100 7.82 0.23 -6.42
C GLY A 100 6.72 1.24 -6.16
N LEU A 101 6.21 1.82 -7.24
CA LEU A 101 5.19 2.86 -7.18
C LEU A 101 4.29 2.84 -8.40
N GLU A 102 3.05 2.44 -8.20
CA GLU A 102 2.12 2.19 -9.29
C GLU A 102 0.74 2.75 -8.98
N ASP A 103 0.15 3.37 -10.00
CA ASP A 103 -1.25 3.73 -10.04
C ASP A 103 -1.99 2.51 -10.61
N SER A 104 -2.94 1.93 -9.87
CA SER A 104 -3.51 0.63 -10.24
C SER A 104 -4.65 0.73 -11.25
N GLU A 105 -4.75 1.85 -11.99
CA GLU A 105 -5.77 2.06 -13.02
C GLU A 105 -5.66 1.06 -14.20
N GLU A 106 -4.49 0.46 -14.49
CA GLU A 106 -4.32 -0.31 -15.75
C GLU A 106 -3.70 -1.73 -15.71
N GLU A 107 -3.02 -2.22 -14.67
CA GLU A 107 -2.37 -3.55 -14.76
C GLU A 107 -2.53 -4.45 -13.53
N ASN A 108 -2.65 -5.76 -13.82
CA ASN A 108 -2.98 -6.89 -12.96
C ASN A 108 -2.09 -6.95 -11.70
N LEU A 109 -2.68 -7.02 -10.49
CA LEU A 109 -1.94 -7.02 -9.22
C LEU A 109 -0.94 -8.18 -9.05
N TYR A 110 -1.03 -9.19 -9.90
CA TYR A 110 -0.18 -10.38 -9.92
C TYR A 110 1.26 -10.13 -10.41
N ASP A 111 1.51 -9.10 -11.20
CA ASP A 111 2.85 -8.86 -11.76
C ASP A 111 3.82 -8.18 -10.77
N TYR A 112 3.32 -7.75 -9.61
CA TYR A 112 4.04 -6.86 -8.68
C TYR A 112 4.74 -7.55 -7.50
N GLY A 113 4.64 -8.87 -7.40
CA GLY A 113 5.30 -9.67 -6.35
C GLY A 113 6.58 -10.39 -6.80
N HIS A 114 7.28 -9.85 -7.81
CA HIS A 114 8.50 -10.43 -8.38
C HIS A 114 9.79 -9.68 -8.02
#